data_AF-A0A5M5CFF7-F1
#
_entry.id   AF-A0A5M5CFF7-F1
#
_cell.length_a   1.000
_cell.length_b   1.000
_cell.length_c   1.000
_cell.angle_alpha   90.00
_cell.angle_beta   90.00
_cell.angle_gamma   90.00
#
_symmetry.space_group_name_H-M   'P 1'
#
loop_
_entity.id
_entity.type
_entity.pdbx_description
1 polymer ?
#
loop_
_entity_poly.entity_id
_entity_poly.type
_entity_poly.pdbx_seq_one_letter_code
_entity_poly.pdbx_strand_id
1 'polypeptide(L)'
;MSKLLKDIKTNPKPMFYACILEGLRKIAFKCGYTLAVHGTCASDLDLIAIRWNENYESPTYLMEQFLKELSHFTFYETGCMDSIDLTCPERRYKNQIHYTIPIIGDWYVDLTVIEDVV
;
A
#
# COMPACT_ATOMS: atom_id res chain seq x y z
N MET A 1 -22.07 -31.67 3.11
CA MET A 1 -21.12 -32.09 2.06
C MET A 1 -19.77 -31.47 2.35
N SER A 2 -18.71 -32.27 2.45
CA SER A 2 -17.33 -31.76 2.51
C SER A 2 -16.85 -31.41 1.10
N LYS A 3 -16.03 -30.35 0.99
CA LYS A 3 -15.36 -30.00 -0.27
C LYS A 3 -14.30 -31.06 -0.60
N LEU A 4 -14.08 -31.33 -1.89
CA LEU A 4 -12.93 -32.14 -2.33
C LEU A 4 -11.67 -31.27 -2.26
N LEU A 5 -10.49 -31.89 -2.13
CA LEU A 5 -9.22 -31.17 -2.04
C LEU A 5 -8.99 -30.20 -3.21
N LYS A 6 -9.38 -30.61 -4.43
CA LYS A 6 -9.31 -29.77 -5.64
C LYS A 6 -10.19 -28.51 -5.59
N ASP A 7 -11.20 -28.49 -4.72
CA ASP A 7 -12.12 -27.37 -4.56
C ASP A 7 -11.66 -26.40 -3.45
N ILE A 8 -10.59 -26.75 -2.73
CA ILE A 8 -9.97 -25.90 -1.71
C ILE A 8 -9.01 -24.94 -2.41
N LYS A 9 -9.45 -23.70 -2.62
CA LYS A 9 -8.57 -22.62 -3.07
C LYS A 9 -7.86 -22.03 -1.86
N THR A 10 -6.53 -22.08 -1.86
CA THR A 10 -5.71 -21.38 -0.88
C THR A 10 -5.31 -20.02 -1.43
N ASN A 11 -5.48 -18.97 -0.62
CA ASN A 11 -4.99 -17.64 -0.92
C ASN A 11 -4.42 -17.02 0.36
N PRO A 12 -3.09 -16.92 0.51
CA PRO A 12 -2.48 -16.35 1.70
C PRO A 12 -2.48 -14.82 1.72
N LYS A 13 -2.73 -14.14 0.60
CA LYS A 13 -2.62 -12.67 0.47
C LYS A 13 -3.47 -11.92 1.50
N PRO A 14 -4.77 -12.25 1.72
CA PRO A 14 -5.60 -11.52 2.69
C PRO A 14 -5.03 -11.55 4.11
N MET A 15 -4.45 -12.67 4.52
CA MET A 15 -3.89 -12.83 5.86
C MET A 15 -2.62 -12.00 6.04
N PHE A 16 -1.76 -11.98 5.03
CA PHE A 16 -0.57 -11.15 5.04
C PHE A 16 -0.93 -9.65 5.08
N TYR A 17 -1.85 -9.22 4.21
CA TYR A 17 -2.31 -7.83 4.16
C TYR A 17 -2.93 -7.37 5.50
N ALA A 18 -3.68 -8.23 6.18
CA ALA A 18 -4.21 -7.94 7.51
C ALA A 18 -3.09 -7.71 8.55
N CYS A 19 -1.99 -8.46 8.47
CA CYS A 19 -0.86 -8.33 9.40
C CYS A 19 -0.09 -7.01 9.22
N ILE A 20 0.12 -6.57 7.98
CA ILE A 20 0.91 -5.35 7.70
C ILE A 20 0.09 -4.06 7.85
N LEU A 21 -1.24 -4.12 7.71
CA LEU A 21 -2.11 -2.95 7.65
C LEU A 21 -1.97 -2.03 8.88
N GLU A 22 -1.77 -2.60 10.06
CA GLU A 22 -1.63 -1.82 11.29
C GLU A 22 -0.33 -0.98 11.30
N GLY A 23 0.77 -1.53 10.74
CA GLY A 23 2.03 -0.78 10.57
C GLY A 23 1.83 0.40 9.61
N LEU A 24 1.23 0.14 8.45
CA LEU A 24 0.94 1.16 7.45
C LEU A 24 0.00 2.26 7.99
N ARG A 25 -1.03 1.88 8.76
CA ARG A 25 -1.94 2.84 9.42
C ARG A 25 -1.22 3.75 10.40
N LYS A 26 -0.33 3.21 11.23
CA LYS A 26 0.48 4.00 12.17
C LYS A 26 1.40 4.98 11.43
N ILE A 27 1.99 4.56 10.32
CA ILE A 27 2.83 5.42 9.48
C ILE A 27 2.00 6.54 8.86
N ALA A 28 0.87 6.21 8.24
CA ALA A 28 -0.05 7.17 7.65
C ALA A 28 -0.49 8.22 8.69
N PHE A 29 -0.88 7.77 9.89
CA PHE A 29 -1.28 8.65 10.98
C PHE A 29 -0.18 9.63 11.39
N LYS A 30 1.07 9.15 11.52
CA LYS A 30 2.24 9.99 11.82
C LYS A 30 2.53 11.01 10.71
N CYS A 31 2.24 10.66 9.46
CA CYS A 31 2.39 11.54 8.30
C CYS A 31 1.21 12.52 8.12
N GLY A 32 0.20 12.50 9.00
CA GLY A 32 -0.98 13.37 8.88
C GLY A 32 -2.11 12.84 7.99
N TYR A 33 -2.11 11.54 7.67
CA TYR A 33 -3.12 10.87 6.85
C TYR A 33 -3.95 9.85 7.63
N THR A 34 -5.24 9.77 7.31
CA THR A 34 -6.07 8.61 7.63
C THR A 34 -5.99 7.63 6.46
N LEU A 35 -5.91 6.33 6.77
CA LEU A 35 -5.72 5.26 5.80
C LEU A 35 -6.91 4.31 5.78
N ALA A 36 -7.63 4.27 4.66
CA ALA A 36 -8.74 3.37 4.43
C ALA A 36 -8.33 2.21 3.51
N VAL A 37 -8.87 1.02 3.75
CA VAL A 37 -8.80 -0.09 2.80
C VAL A 37 -9.93 0.08 1.79
N HIS A 38 -9.61 -0.02 0.51
CA HIS A 38 -10.57 0.03 -0.57
C HIS A 38 -10.58 -1.32 -1.29
N GLY A 39 -11.75 -1.90 -1.57
CA GLY A 39 -11.82 -3.20 -2.24
C GLY A 39 -11.53 -4.41 -1.34
N THR A 40 -10.94 -5.46 -1.92
CA THR A 40 -10.73 -6.76 -1.25
C THR A 40 -9.25 -7.11 -1.19
N CYS A 41 -8.80 -7.70 -0.09
CA CYS A 41 -7.41 -8.15 0.08
C CYS A 41 -7.07 -9.44 -0.71
N ALA A 42 -7.85 -9.80 -1.74
CA ALA A 42 -7.76 -11.08 -2.43
C ALA A 42 -6.65 -11.12 -3.50
N SER A 43 -6.41 -10.01 -4.20
CA SER A 43 -5.30 -9.87 -5.16
C SER A 43 -4.23 -8.94 -4.62
N ASP A 44 -4.63 -7.72 -4.29
CA ASP A 44 -3.78 -6.62 -3.87
C ASP A 44 -4.34 -5.97 -2.60
N LEU A 45 -3.56 -5.08 -1.99
CA LEU A 45 -4.03 -4.23 -0.90
C LEU A 45 -4.23 -2.81 -1.42
N ASP A 46 -5.45 -2.49 -1.88
CA ASP A 46 -5.76 -1.11 -2.25
C ASP A 46 -6.04 -0.25 -1.02
N LEU A 47 -5.34 0.88 -0.94
CA LEU A 47 -5.39 1.83 0.15
C LEU A 47 -5.70 3.22 -0.37
N ILE A 48 -6.48 3.95 0.41
CA ILE A 48 -6.73 5.38 0.20
C ILE A 48 -6.19 6.13 1.42
N ALA A 49 -5.18 6.97 1.19
CA ALA A 49 -4.69 7.94 2.16
C ALA A 49 -5.37 9.29 1.94
N ILE A 50 -6.04 9.78 2.97
CA ILE A 50 -6.72 11.08 2.98
C ILE A 50 -6.09 11.93 4.06
N ARG A 51 -5.69 13.15 3.72
CA ARG A 51 -5.21 14.11 4.71
C ARG A 51 -6.26 14.30 5.82
N TRP A 52 -5.84 14.20 7.07
CA TRP A 52 -6.72 14.43 8.23
C TRP A 52 -6.18 15.51 9.19
N ASN A 53 -4.93 15.94 8.99
CA ASN A 53 -4.24 16.93 9.82
C ASN A 53 -3.81 18.14 8.96
N GLU A 54 -3.79 19.34 9.55
CA GLU A 54 -3.29 20.56 8.91
C GLU A 54 -1.78 20.46 8.62
N ASN A 55 -1.03 19.86 9.55
CA ASN A 55 0.38 19.51 9.35
C ASN A 55 0.47 18.07 8.84
N TYR A 56 0.91 17.90 7.61
CA TYR A 56 1.01 16.61 6.95
C TYR A 56 2.27 16.55 6.07
N GLU A 57 2.78 15.34 5.88
CA GLU A 57 3.96 15.09 5.06
C GLU A 57 3.59 14.97 3.58
N SER A 58 4.57 15.16 2.70
CA SER A 58 4.34 14.97 1.26
C SER A 58 3.89 13.53 0.92
N PRO A 59 3.08 13.34 -0.13
CA PRO A 59 2.71 11.99 -0.60
C PRO A 59 3.92 11.07 -0.87
N THR A 60 5.01 11.64 -1.41
CA THR A 60 6.26 10.92 -1.64
C THR A 60 6.87 10.43 -0.33
N TYR A 61 6.94 11.27 0.71
CA TYR A 61 7.47 10.87 2.01
C TYR A 61 6.63 9.75 2.65
N LEU A 62 5.29 9.85 2.60
CA LEU A 62 4.39 8.80 3.06
C LEU A 62 4.69 7.46 2.36
N MET A 63 4.82 7.49 1.03
CA MET A 63 5.15 6.32 0.22
C MET A 63 6.53 5.73 0.59
N GLU A 64 7.54 6.57 0.80
CA GLU A 64 8.87 6.11 1.22
C GLU A 64 8.85 5.42 2.59
N GLN A 65 8.04 5.91 3.53
CA GLN A 65 7.85 5.23 4.82
C GLN A 65 7.12 3.88 4.65
N PHE A 66 6.18 3.77 3.70
CA PHE A 66 5.53 2.49 3.39
C PHE A 66 6.55 1.51 2.79
N LEU A 67 7.37 1.96 1.83
CA LEU A 67 8.47 1.14 1.28
C LEU A 67 9.40 0.63 2.38
N LYS A 68 9.80 1.51 3.30
CA LYS A 68 10.64 1.13 4.44
C LYS A 68 9.99 0.06 5.31
N GLU A 69 8.72 0.21 5.66
CA GLU A 69 8.00 -0.79 6.47
C GLU A 69 7.83 -2.12 5.72
N LEU A 70 7.49 -2.06 4.44
CA LEU A 70 7.30 -3.23 3.59
C LEU A 70 8.62 -3.96 3.32
N SER A 71 9.76 -3.25 3.36
CA SER A 71 11.09 -3.85 3.15
C SER A 71 11.41 -4.97 4.14
N HIS A 72 10.80 -4.97 5.33
CA HIS A 72 10.92 -6.05 6.31
C HIS A 72 10.33 -7.39 5.83
N PHE A 73 9.50 -7.36 4.79
CA PHE A 73 8.79 -8.52 4.23
C PHE A 73 9.22 -8.84 2.78
N THR A 74 10.01 -7.97 2.15
CA THR A 74 10.49 -8.16 0.77
C THR A 74 11.77 -8.99 0.74
N PHE A 75 11.99 -9.74 -0.34
CA PHE A 75 13.19 -10.56 -0.54
C PHE A 75 14.16 -10.03 -1.61
N TYR A 76 13.90 -8.85 -2.17
CA TYR A 76 14.80 -8.20 -3.13
C TYR A 76 15.70 -7.18 -2.41
N GLU A 77 16.95 -7.03 -2.87
CA GLU A 77 17.89 -6.04 -2.33
C GLU A 77 17.38 -4.63 -2.61
N THR A 78 16.77 -4.00 -1.60
CA THR A 78 16.18 -2.66 -1.69
C THR A 78 17.23 -1.54 -1.70
N GLY A 79 18.52 -1.87 -1.56
CA GLY A 79 19.59 -0.91 -1.30
C GLY A 79 19.98 0.00 -2.48
N CYS A 80 19.47 -0.24 -3.69
CA CYS A 80 19.93 0.44 -4.90
C CYS A 80 18.84 0.92 -5.86
N MET A 81 17.56 0.71 -5.54
CA MET A 81 16.46 1.00 -6.46
C MET A 81 15.77 2.32 -6.08
N ASP A 82 15.63 3.22 -7.06
CA ASP A 82 14.95 4.50 -6.89
C ASP A 82 13.45 4.27 -6.57
N SER A 83 12.92 5.00 -5.58
CA SER A 83 11.55 4.79 -5.10
C SER A 83 10.49 5.18 -6.12
N ILE A 84 10.77 6.13 -7.01
CA ILE A 84 9.87 6.56 -8.09
C ILE A 84 9.87 5.49 -9.19
N ASP A 85 11.05 5.01 -9.58
CA ASP A 85 11.17 3.93 -10.58
C ASP A 85 10.51 2.63 -10.07
N LEU A 86 10.58 2.36 -8.77
CA LEU A 86 9.97 1.19 -8.15
C LEU A 86 8.45 1.26 -8.09
N THR A 87 7.90 2.45 -7.84
CA THR A 87 6.46 2.63 -7.57
C THR A 87 5.66 3.25 -8.71
N CYS A 88 6.34 3.73 -9.75
CA CYS A 88 5.79 4.31 -10.97
C CYS A 88 4.58 5.25 -10.72
N PRO A 89 4.74 6.31 -9.91
CA PRO A 89 3.61 7.14 -9.51
C PRO A 89 2.88 7.77 -10.69
N GLU A 90 1.57 7.59 -10.76
CA GLU A 90 0.69 8.19 -11.75
C GLU A 90 -0.20 9.25 -11.09
N ARG A 91 -0.18 10.49 -11.61
CA ARG A 91 -1.19 11.49 -11.22
C ARG A 91 -2.45 11.25 -12.04
N ARG A 92 -3.55 10.92 -11.35
CA ARG A 92 -4.87 10.71 -11.96
C ARG A 92 -5.84 11.74 -11.41
N TYR A 93 -6.80 12.15 -12.23
CA TYR A 93 -7.68 13.27 -11.89
C TYR A 93 -6.88 14.53 -11.50
N LYS A 94 -7.49 15.50 -10.82
CA LYS A 94 -6.80 16.74 -10.44
C LYS A 94 -5.93 16.60 -9.19
N ASN A 95 -6.30 15.70 -8.28
CA ASN A 95 -5.79 15.70 -6.91
C ASN A 95 -5.49 14.30 -6.36
N GLN A 96 -5.23 13.32 -7.23
CA GLN A 96 -4.89 11.97 -6.79
C GLN A 96 -3.56 11.52 -7.34
N ILE A 97 -2.71 10.97 -6.48
CA ILE A 97 -1.48 10.29 -6.87
C ILE A 97 -1.66 8.81 -6.55
N HIS A 98 -1.39 7.97 -7.54
CA HIS A 98 -1.54 6.52 -7.49
C HIS A 98 -0.15 5.90 -7.52
N TYR A 99 0.17 5.09 -6.52
CA TYR A 99 1.42 4.33 -6.41
C TYR A 99 1.11 2.84 -6.42
N THR A 100 1.94 2.05 -7.09
CA THR A 100 1.91 0.58 -6.98
C THR A 100 3.20 0.11 -6.32
N ILE A 101 3.10 -0.40 -5.10
CA ILE A 101 4.26 -0.81 -4.31
C ILE A 101 4.40 -2.34 -4.38
N PRO A 102 5.45 -2.89 -5.03
CA PRO A 102 5.68 -4.32 -5.06
C PRO A 102 6.13 -4.85 -3.69
N ILE A 103 5.77 -6.10 -3.35
CA ILE A 103 6.21 -6.78 -2.13
C ILE A 103 6.98 -8.07 -2.45
N ILE A 104 6.30 -9.05 -3.04
CA ILE A 104 6.89 -10.34 -3.44
C ILE A 104 6.06 -10.95 -4.56
N GLY A 105 6.70 -11.41 -5.64
CA GLY A 105 6.00 -12.03 -6.76
C GLY A 105 4.93 -11.10 -7.34
N ASP A 106 3.67 -11.54 -7.30
CA ASP A 106 2.49 -10.83 -7.79
C ASP A 106 1.69 -10.12 -6.67
N TRP A 107 2.35 -9.70 -5.58
CA TRP A 107 1.68 -9.10 -4.41
C TRP A 107 2.02 -7.63 -4.34
N TYR A 108 0.98 -6.80 -4.40
CA TYR A 108 1.14 -5.35 -4.44
C TYR A 108 0.34 -4.66 -3.33
N VAL A 109 0.79 -3.45 -2.98
CA VAL A 109 0.01 -2.44 -2.26
C VAL A 109 -0.23 -1.30 -3.23
N ASP A 110 -1.49 -1.03 -3.55
CA ASP A 110 -1.86 0.11 -4.37
C ASP A 110 -2.30 1.26 -3.47
N LEU A 111 -1.50 2.33 -3.44
CA LEU A 111 -1.76 3.49 -2.59
C LEU A 111 -2.27 4.64 -3.45
N THR A 112 -3.51 5.07 -3.20
CA THR A 112 -4.03 6.34 -3.68
C THR A 112 -3.89 7.39 -2.58
N VAL A 113 -3.16 8.47 -2.84
CA VAL A 113 -3.10 9.64 -1.97
C VAL A 113 -4.00 10.72 -2.54
N ILE A 114 -4.99 11.16 -1.75
CA ILE A 114 -5.88 12.27 -2.10
C ILE A 114 -5.29 13.56 -1.54
N GLU A 115 -4.92 14.46 -2.44
CA GLU A 115 -4.45 15.81 -2.13
C GLU A 115 -5.62 16.80 -2.12
N ASP A 116 -5.38 17.97 -1.51
CA ASP A 116 -6.31 19.10 -1.62
C ASP A 116 -6.41 19.57 -3.08
N VAL A 117 -7.62 19.96 -3.49
CA VAL A 117 -7.84 20.65 -4.76
C VAL A 117 -7.54 22.13 -4.50
N VAL A 118 -6.34 22.59 -4.90
CA VAL A 118 -6.03 24.02 -4.97
C VAL A 118 -6.82 24.66 -6.11
#